data_AF-A0A9W6KQB9-F1
#
_entry.id   AF-A0A9W6KQB9-F1
#
_cell.length_a   1.000
_cell.length_b   1.000
_cell.length_c   1.000
_cell.angle_alpha   90.00
_cell.angle_beta   90.00
_cell.angle_gamma   90.00
#
_symmetry.space_group_name_H-M   'P 1'
#
loop_
_entity.id
_entity.type
_entity.pdbx_description
1 polymer ?
#
loop_
_entity_poly.entity_id
_entity_poly.type
_entity_poly.pdbx_seq_one_letter_code
_entity_poly.pdbx_strand_id
1 'polypeptide(L)' 'MKVIGAMETAGGEWRVEAVRHPSGSRWYRLVHGENVVDFLTIGRVAELLAQAGVDMSELGEVESPITRAS' A
#
# COMPACT_ATOMS: atom_id res chain seq x y z
N MET A 1 3.55 13.38 5.31
CA MET A 1 3.63 11.96 4.94
C MET A 1 3.91 11.86 3.46
N LYS A 2 4.78 10.96 3.00
CA LYS A 2 5.04 10.75 1.57
C LYS A 2 4.90 9.27 1.22
N VAL A 3 4.15 8.93 0.17
CA VAL A 3 4.19 7.58 -0.42
C VAL A 3 5.50 7.46 -1.19
N ILE A 4 6.26 6.41 -0.87
CA ILE A 4 7.59 6.14 -1.45
C ILE A 4 7.61 4.93 -2.37
N GLY A 5 6.48 4.22 -2.47
CA GLY A 5 6.27 3.08 -3.34
C GLY A 5 4.84 2.58 -3.19
N ALA A 6 4.30 1.97 -4.23
CA ALA A 6 2.98 1.37 -4.18
C ALA A 6 2.97 0.07 -4.98
N MET A 7 2.15 -0.86 -4.51
CA MET A 7 1.87 -2.11 -5.18
C MET A 7 0.36 -2.35 -5.21
N GLU A 8 -0.12 -3.08 -6.19
CA GLU A 8 -1.55 -3.25 -6.44
C GLU A 8 -1.85 -4.60 -7.09
N THR A 9 -3.01 -5.19 -6.80
CA THR A 9 -3.47 -6.37 -7.54
C THR A 9 -3.79 -6.00 -8.98
N ALA A 10 -3.72 -6.95 -9.92
CA ALA A 10 -3.91 -6.66 -11.35
C ALA A 10 -5.23 -5.94 -11.71
N GLY A 11 -6.28 -6.07 -10.87
CA GLY A 11 -7.57 -5.40 -11.04
C GLY A 11 -7.71 -4.05 -10.34
N GLY A 12 -6.69 -3.57 -9.63
CA GLY A 12 -6.77 -2.33 -8.85
C GLY A 12 -7.63 -2.40 -7.59
N GLU A 13 -8.14 -3.59 -7.25
CA GLU A 13 -9.04 -3.76 -6.11
C GLU A 13 -8.31 -3.50 -4.79
N TRP A 14 -7.08 -3.99 -4.67
CA TRP A 14 -6.25 -3.79 -3.49
C TRP A 14 -4.98 -3.04 -3.87
N ARG A 15 -4.68 -2.00 -3.08
CA ARG A 15 -3.43 -1.22 -3.20
C ARG A 15 -2.74 -1.11 -1.86
N VAL A 16 -1.45 -1.37 -1.84
CA VAL A 16 -0.57 -1.20 -0.69
C VAL A 16 0.38 -0.04 -0.97
N GLU A 17 0.40 0.96 -0.10
CA GLU A 17 1.31 2.09 -0.19
C GLU A 17 2.34 2.03 0.93
N ALA A 18 3.62 2.10 0.58
CA ALA A 18 4.70 2.32 1.54
C ALA A 18 4.78 3.82 1.84
N VAL A 19 4.57 4.20 3.11
CA VAL A 19 4.52 5.60 3.53
C VAL A 19 5.70 5.91 4.45
N ARG A 20 6.32 7.08 4.25
CA ARG A 20 7.41 7.59 5.06
C ARG A 20 7.02 8.90 5.76
N HIS A 21 7.25 8.98 7.07
CA HIS A 21 7.24 10.24 7.82
C HIS A 21 8.52 11.04 7.54
N PRO A 22 8.48 12.39 7.56
CA PRO A 22 9.69 13.20 7.51
C PRO A 22 10.75 12.85 8.58
N SER A 23 10.33 12.37 9.75
CA SER A 23 11.24 11.90 10.82
C SER A 23 11.93 10.56 10.52
N GLY A 24 11.62 9.90 9.38
CA GLY A 24 12.24 8.65 8.95
C GLY A 24 11.42 7.39 9.23
N SER A 25 10.39 7.46 10.09
CA SER A 25 9.49 6.34 10.37
C SER A 25 8.77 5.86 9.11
N ARG A 26 8.53 4.55 9.01
CA ARG A 26 7.85 3.91 7.87
C ARG A 26 6.70 3.04 8.34
N TRP A 27 5.62 3.04 7.58
CA TRP A 27 4.48 2.14 7.73
C TRP A 27 3.85 1.93 6.36
N TYR A 28 2.81 1.11 6.33
CA TYR A 28 2.05 0.80 5.15
C TYR A 28 0.61 1.28 5.30
N ARG A 29 0.01 1.57 4.17
CA ARG A 29 -1.41 1.84 4.02
C ARG A 29 -2.00 0.81 3.07
N LEU A 30 -3.14 0.26 3.44
CA LEU A 30 -3.93 -0.64 2.60
C LEU A 30 -5.17 0.11 2.13
N VAL A 31 -5.44 0.06 0.82
CA VAL A 31 -6.57 0.72 0.17
C VAL A 31 -7.41 -0.33 -0.56
N HIS A 32 -8.73 -0.28 -0.35
CA HIS A 32 -9.74 -1.11 -1.03
C HIS A 32 -10.96 -0.24 -1.35
N GLY A 33 -11.08 0.18 -2.62
CA GLY A 33 -12.05 1.21 -3.00
C GLY A 33 -11.85 2.51 -2.19
N GLU A 34 -12.88 2.92 -1.46
CA GLU A 34 -12.83 4.10 -0.56
C GLU A 34 -12.28 3.77 0.85
N ASN A 35 -12.10 2.49 1.18
CA ASN A 35 -11.60 2.09 2.49
C ASN A 35 -10.09 2.27 2.55
N VAL A 36 -9.62 2.97 3.57
CA VAL A 36 -8.19 3.21 3.83
C VAL A 36 -7.85 2.81 5.25
N VAL A 37 -6.90 1.89 5.39
CA VAL A 37 -6.34 1.48 6.68
C VAL A 37 -4.86 1.88 6.70
N ASP A 38 -4.47 2.75 7.64
CA ASP A 38 -3.13 3.34 7.71
C ASP A 38 -2.36 2.87 8.96
N PHE A 39 -1.09 3.26 9.08
CA PHE A 39 -0.19 2.91 10.17
C PHE A 39 0.03 1.40 10.36
N LEU A 40 0.02 0.65 9.27
CA LEU A 40 0.20 -0.80 9.29
C LEU A 40 1.68 -1.20 9.25
N THR A 41 2.01 -2.28 9.97
CA THR A 41 3.25 -3.02 9.73
C THR A 41 3.08 -3.91 8.49
N ILE A 42 4.19 -4.35 7.88
CA ILE A 42 4.11 -5.25 6.72
C ILE A 42 3.41 -6.58 7.07
N GLY A 43 3.62 -7.11 8.29
CA GLY A 43 2.93 -8.31 8.76
C GLY A 43 1.43 -8.10 8.84
N ARG A 44 0.97 -6.93 9.31
CA ARG A 44 -0.46 -6.63 9.38
C ARG A 44 -1.11 -6.47 8.00
N VAL A 45 -0.38 -5.92 7.03
CA VAL A 45 -0.82 -5.89 5.63
C VAL A 45 -1.02 -7.31 5.09
N ALA A 46 -0.05 -8.19 5.32
CA ALA A 46 -0.11 -9.59 4.88
C ALA A 46 -1.34 -10.31 5.44
N GLU A 47 -1.61 -10.15 6.74
CA GLU A 47 -2.78 -10.74 7.40
C GLU A 47 -4.10 -10.24 6.82
N LEU A 48 -4.22 -8.93 6.58
CA LEU A 48 -5.44 -8.33 6.05
C LEU A 48 -5.72 -8.79 4.61
N LEU A 49 -4.68 -8.86 3.76
CA LEU A 49 -4.80 -9.39 2.41
C LEU A 49 -5.19 -10.88 2.41
N ALA A 50 -4.53 -11.68 3.25
CA ALA A 50 -4.85 -13.11 3.37
C ALA A 50 -6.29 -13.34 3.87
N GLN A 51 -6.79 -12.51 4.80
CA GLN A 51 -8.19 -12.54 5.24
C GLN A 51 -9.18 -12.21 4.12
N ALA A 52 -8.75 -11.39 3.14
CA ALA A 52 -9.51 -11.07 1.93
C ALA A 52 -9.30 -12.08 0.79
N GLY A 53 -8.49 -13.13 1.00
CA GLY A 53 -8.18 -14.12 -0.02
C GLY A 53 -7.18 -13.67 -1.09
N VAL A 54 -6.41 -12.62 -0.83
CA VAL A 54 -5.37 -12.08 -1.74
C VAL A 54 -3.99 -12.49 -1.24
N ASP A 55 -3.21 -13.18 -2.07
CA ASP A 55 -1.81 -13.44 -1.78
C ASP A 55 -0.96 -12.19 -2.07
N MET A 56 0.01 -11.89 -1.20
CA MET A 56 0.89 -10.72 -1.37
C MET A 56 1.73 -10.78 -2.65
N SER A 57 2.00 -11.97 -3.17
CA SER A 57 2.68 -12.19 -4.45
C SER A 57 1.86 -11.79 -5.67
N GLU A 58 0.54 -11.60 -5.52
CA GLU A 58 -0.33 -11.08 -6.57
C GLU A 58 -0.22 -9.56 -6.74
N LEU A 59 0.48 -8.87 -5.83
CA LEU A 59 0.72 -7.45 -5.92
C LEU A 59 1.84 -7.14 -6.93
N GLY A 60 1.52 -6.34 -7.93
CA GLY A 60 2.48 -5.76 -8.86
C GLY A 60 2.89 -4.34 -8.46
N GLU A 61 4.11 -3.93 -8.79
CA GLU A 61 4.54 -2.55 -8.61
C GLU A 61 3.73 -1.62 -9.53
N VAL A 62 3.30 -0.48 -8.98
CA VAL A 62 2.60 0.56 -9.75
C VAL A 62 3.25 1.91 -9.46
N GLU A 63 3.26 2.76 -10.48
CA GLU A 63 3.70 4.14 -10.28
C GLU A 63 2.85 4.77 -9.18
N SER A 64 3.51 5.23 -8.13
CA SER A 64 2.85 6.08 -7.16
C SER A 64 2.57 7.42 -7.84
N PRO A 65 1.31 7.91 -7.88
CA PRO A 65 0.96 9.16 -8.56
C PRO A 65 1.63 10.42 -7.97
N ILE A 66 2.47 10.27 -6.95
CA ILE A 66 3.16 11.37 -6.23
C ILE A 66 4.52 11.74 -6.87
N THR A 67 4.83 11.27 -8.08
CA THR A 67 5.95 11.82 -8.89
C THR A 67 5.48 12.34 -10.24
N ARG A 68 4.63 13.36 -10.22
CA ARG A 68 4.69 14.45 -11.22
C ARG A 68 4.76 15.77 -10.45
N ALA A 69 5.95 16.11 -9.98
CA ALA A 69 6.25 17.50 -9.69
C ALA A 69 6.27 18.24 -11.03
N SER A 70 5.32 19.17 -11.20
CA SER A 70 5.44 20.25 -12.19
C SER A 70 6.56 21.20 -11.81
#